data_AF-A0A7L3CNT2-F1
#
_entry.id   AF-A0A7L3CNT2-F1
#
_cell.length_a   1.000
_cell.length_b   1.000
_cell.length_c   1.000
_cell.angle_alpha   90.00
_cell.angle_beta   90.00
_cell.angle_gamma   90.00
#
_symmetry.space_group_name_H-M   'P 1'
#
loop_
_entity.id
_entity.type
_entity.pdbx_description
1 polymer ?
#
loop_
_entity_poly.entity_id
_entity_poly.type
_entity_poly.pdbx_seq_one_letter_code
_entity_poly.pdbx_strand_id
1 'polypeptide(L)' 'RAYAVLLGVRELSGPPGVVVPLDRLLPHPSYAGEATSGDIALAQLAWPISFSDSILPVCLPAPN' A
#
# COMPACT_ATOMS: atom_id res chain seq x y z
N ARG A 1 -3.38 -0.26 15.73
CA ARG A 1 -4.22 -1.20 14.95
C ARG A 1 -3.29 -2.03 14.08
N ALA A 2 -3.51 -3.34 13.95
CA ALA A 2 -2.74 -4.18 13.04
C ALA A 2 -3.46 -4.23 11.68
N TYR A 3 -2.74 -3.93 10.61
CA TYR A 3 -3.26 -3.91 9.24
C TYR A 3 -2.47 -4.89 8.38
N ALA A 4 -3.11 -5.41 7.35
CA ALA A 4 -2.47 -6.20 6.30
C ALA A 4 -3.00 -5.76 4.94
N VAL A 5 -2.20 -5.97 3.89
CA VAL A 5 -2.57 -5.71 2.50
C VAL A 5 -2.70 -7.02 1.76
N LEU A 6 -3.69 -7.08 0.86
CA LEU A 6 -3.90 -8.18 -0.07
C LEU A 6 -3.42 -7.74 -1.47
N LEU A 7 -2.40 -8.41 -1.99
CA LEU A 7 -1.76 -8.10 -3.27
C LEU A 7 -2.04 -9.17 -4.32
N GLY A 8 -1.99 -8.77 -5.59
CA GLY A 8 -2.05 -9.70 -6.73
C GLY A 8 -3.44 -10.30 -7.02
N VAL A 9 -4.49 -9.65 -6.54
CA VAL A 9 -5.88 -10.11 -6.73
C VAL A 9 -6.62 -9.31 -7.80
N ARG A 10 -7.48 -9.99 -8.55
CA ARG A 10 -8.43 -9.36 -9.47
C ARG A 10 -9.83 -9.21 -8.87
N GLU A 11 -10.21 -10.14 -8.00
CA GLU A 11 -11.53 -10.21 -7.37
C GLU A 11 -11.37 -10.46 -5.87
N LEU A 12 -12.16 -9.79 -5.03
CA LEU A 12 -12.08 -9.92 -3.57
C LEU A 12 -12.58 -11.27 -3.06
N SER A 13 -13.51 -11.91 -3.79
CA SER A 13 -14.01 -13.25 -3.53
C SER A 13 -13.33 -14.33 -4.39
N GLY A 14 -12.27 -13.97 -5.11
CA GLY A 14 -11.61 -14.82 -6.10
C GLY A 14 -10.48 -15.68 -5.54
N PRO A 15 -9.57 -16.16 -6.42
CA PRO A 15 -8.39 -16.93 -6.02
C PRO A 15 -7.53 -16.18 -4.99
N PRO A 16 -6.80 -16.91 -4.12
CA PRO A 16 -6.03 -16.29 -3.06
C PRO A 16 -4.88 -15.43 -3.61
N GLY A 17 -4.76 -14.21 -3.09
CA GLY A 17 -3.60 -13.35 -3.30
C GLY A 17 -2.54 -13.51 -2.21
N VAL A 18 -1.59 -12.58 -2.16
CA VAL A 18 -0.56 -12.54 -1.13
C VAL A 18 -0.99 -11.56 -0.03
N VAL A 19 -1.11 -12.05 1.21
CA VAL A 19 -1.43 -11.22 2.37
C VAL A 19 -0.15 -10.87 3.12
N VAL A 20 0.11 -9.58 3.31
CA VAL A 20 1.32 -9.10 4.02
C VAL A 20 0.90 -8.10 5.10
N PRO A 21 1.26 -8.33 6.38
CA PRO A 21 1.11 -7.35 7.44
C PRO A 21 1.91 -6.08 7.17
N LEU A 22 1.46 -4.95 7.72
CA LEU A 22 2.23 -3.72 7.72
C LEU A 22 3.17 -3.69 8.94
N ASP A 23 4.44 -3.32 8.70
CA ASP A 23 5.36 -2.90 9.78
C ASP A 23 4.95 -1.53 10.29
N ARG A 24 4.72 -0.59 9.36
CA ARG A 24 4.45 0.82 9.68
C ARG A 24 3.45 1.44 8.72
N LEU A 25 2.71 2.40 9.26
CA LEU A 25 1.88 3.32 8.50
C LEU A 25 2.35 4.75 8.80
N LEU A 26 2.74 5.48 7.77
CA LEU A 26 3.35 6.80 7.86
C LEU A 26 2.45 7.81 7.13
N PRO A 27 1.47 8.43 7.82
CA PRO A 27 0.67 9.49 7.22
C PRO A 27 1.55 10.72 6.94
N HIS A 28 1.18 11.48 5.91
CA HIS A 28 1.85 12.75 5.62
C HIS A 28 1.77 13.68 6.84
N PRO A 29 2.87 14.36 7.22
CA PRO A 29 2.91 15.17 8.46
C PRO A 29 1.93 16.36 8.46
N SER A 30 1.51 16.84 7.28
CA SER A 30 0.51 17.91 7.15
C SER A 30 -0.94 17.43 7.20
N TYR A 31 -1.18 16.12 7.20
CA TYR A 31 -2.54 15.57 7.31
C TYR A 31 -3.08 15.81 8.72
N ALA A 32 -4.20 16.54 8.81
CA ALA A 32 -4.86 16.84 10.08
C ALA A 32 -6.35 16.46 10.09
N GLY A 33 -6.80 15.63 9.13
CA GLY A 33 -8.17 15.14 9.01
C GLY A 33 -8.83 15.46 7.68
N GLU A 34 -10.15 15.23 7.59
CA GLU A 34 -10.94 15.52 6.38
C GLU A 34 -10.75 16.96 5.89
N ALA A 35 -10.67 17.12 4.56
CA ALA A 35 -10.45 18.39 3.87
C ALA A 35 -9.12 19.12 4.16
N THR A 36 -8.15 18.45 4.78
CA THR A 36 -6.79 19.00 4.98
C THR A 36 -5.83 18.57 3.87
N SER A 37 -4.71 19.28 3.73
CA SER A 37 -3.68 18.94 2.75
C SER A 37 -2.92 17.67 3.15
N GLY A 38 -2.33 16.98 2.16
CA GLY A 38 -1.52 15.80 2.41
C GLY A 38 -2.34 14.55 2.69
N ASP A 39 -3.48 14.37 2.00
CA ASP A 39 -4.24 13.13 2.03
C ASP A 39 -3.48 11.99 1.29
N ILE A 40 -2.40 11.53 1.92
CA ILE A 40 -1.49 10.50 1.45
C ILE A 40 -0.74 9.88 2.63
N ALA A 41 -0.39 8.60 2.51
CA ALA A 41 0.42 7.89 3.48
C ALA A 41 1.32 6.85 2.80
N LEU A 42 2.43 6.50 3.45
CA LEU A 42 3.25 5.34 3.09
C LEU A 42 2.89 4.16 4.00
N ALA A 43 2.64 3.01 3.40
CA ALA A 43 2.43 1.74 4.10
C ALA A 43 3.65 0.84 3.87
N GLN A 44 4.44 0.62 4.92
CA GLN A 44 5.62 -0.25 4.86
C GLN A 44 5.22 -1.69 5.17
N LEU A 45 5.49 -2.60 4.23
CA LEU A 45 5.27 -4.04 4.43
C LEU A 45 6.23 -4.60 5.50
N ALA A 46 5.75 -5.57 6.28
CA ALA A 46 6.56 -6.28 7.28
C ALA A 46 7.75 -7.04 6.69
N TRP A 47 7.65 -7.45 5.43
CA TRP A 47 8.74 -8.05 4.67
C TRP A 47 8.62 -7.70 3.18
N PRO A 48 9.74 -7.69 2.43
CA PRO A 48 9.70 -7.53 0.99
C PRO A 48 8.95 -8.70 0.34
N ILE A 49 8.30 -8.41 -0.79
CA ILE A 49 7.62 -9.41 -1.62
C ILE A 49 8.34 -9.61 -2.94
N SER A 50 8.17 -10.79 -3.53
CA SER A 50 8.60 -11.05 -4.91
C SER A 50 7.59 -10.49 -5.89
N PHE A 51 8.08 -9.86 -6.96
CA PHE A 51 7.24 -9.47 -8.08
C PHE A 51 6.85 -10.68 -8.93
N SER A 52 5.71 -10.56 -9.61
CA SER A 52 5.13 -11.58 -10.48
C SER A 52 4.30 -10.91 -11.58
N ASP A 53 3.76 -11.69 -12.51
CA ASP A 53 2.85 -11.18 -13.55
C ASP A 53 1.60 -10.49 -12.97
N SER A 54 1.23 -10.80 -11.72
CA SER A 54 0.10 -10.19 -11.01
C SER A 54 0.51 -9.14 -9.98
N ILE A 55 1.80 -8.99 -9.68
CA ILE A 55 2.31 -8.05 -8.68
C ILE A 55 3.49 -7.27 -9.25
N LEU A 56 3.23 -6.04 -9.67
CA LEU A 56 4.22 -5.12 -10.22
C LEU A 56 4.09 -3.74 -9.56
N PRO A 57 5.20 -3.01 -9.36
CA PRO A 57 5.16 -1.64 -8.88
C PRO A 57 4.67 -0.69 -9.99
N VAL A 58 4.04 0.42 -9.57
CA VAL A 58 3.76 1.56 -10.46
C VAL A 58 4.89 2.57 -10.39
N CYS A 59 5.17 3.24 -11.52
CA CYS A 59 6.15 4.33 -11.56
C CYS A 59 5.61 5.58 -10.84
N LEU A 60 6.49 6.27 -10.12
CA LEU A 60 6.20 7.61 -9.63
C LEU A 60 6.52 8.64 -10.73
N PRO A 61 5.76 9.75 -10.81
CA PRO A 61 6.07 10.83 -11.74
C PRO A 61 7.44 11.44 -11.41
N ALA A 62 8.12 11.97 -12.43
CA ALA A 62 9.33 12.73 -12.22
C ALA A 62 9.02 14.01 -11.41
N PRO A 63 9.97 14.49 -10.58
CA PRO A 63 9.86 15.82 -9.99
C PRO A 63 9.78 16.89 -11.09
N ASN A 64 9.07 17.98 -10.79
CA ASN A 64 8.99 19.15 -11.66
C ASN A 64 10.30 19.95 -11.67
#